data_AF-A0A2M9N377-F1
#
_entry.id   AF-A0A2M9N377-F1
#
_cell.length_a   1.000
_cell.length_b   1.000
_cell.length_c   1.000
_cell.angle_alpha   90.00
_cell.angle_beta   90.00
_cell.angle_gamma   90.00
#
_symmetry.space_group_name_H-M   'P 1'
#
loop_
_entity.id
_entity.type
_entity.pdbx_description
1 polymer ?
#
loop_
_entity_poly.entity_id
_entity_poly.type
_entity_poly.pdbx_seq_one_letter_code
_entity_poly.pdbx_strand_id
1 'polypeptide(L)'
;MTKLNIVKPSLKFKYALDPPPSKVVYLVQHHMAHKTWGIHEVHDFHKNSRGWNGIGYNWWIGFDGTIYEGRGFHYGAGVNGHNHDSFHIGYQGDFTQQQMTDAQIASGIALNAWLLGKYPSAKIVGHEELASTACPGRYFRMDELKQGLSRKGADNVKQDSEKVNVIVNGKQIKDGKLENGVTYVPLRAVGDALGAKIGWNKGTKTATLDTKV
;
A
#
# COMPACT_ATOMS: atom_id res chain seq x y z
N MET A 1 2.43 -15.86 3.80
CA MET A 1 1.93 -14.48 3.68
C MET A 1 2.93 -13.53 4.31
N THR A 2 3.55 -12.66 3.52
CA THR A 2 4.42 -11.60 4.03
C THR A 2 3.62 -10.70 4.98
N LYS A 3 4.15 -10.43 6.18
CA LYS A 3 3.52 -9.54 7.16
C LYS A 3 3.42 -8.14 6.57
N LEU A 4 2.20 -7.61 6.44
CA LEU A 4 1.98 -6.24 5.98
C LEU A 4 2.56 -5.26 7.01
N ASN A 5 3.36 -4.30 6.57
CA ASN A 5 3.87 -3.25 7.44
C ASN A 5 2.83 -2.12 7.50
N ILE A 6 2.14 -1.99 8.65
CA ILE A 6 1.14 -0.97 8.88
C ILE A 6 1.65 -0.02 9.96
N VAL A 7 1.76 1.26 9.63
CA VAL A 7 2.22 2.31 10.54
C VAL A 7 1.06 2.82 11.40
N LYS A 8 1.28 2.95 12.70
CA LYS A 8 0.33 3.60 13.62
C LYS A 8 0.68 5.09 13.74
N PRO A 9 -0.11 6.02 13.19
CA PRO A 9 0.25 7.44 13.13
C PRO A 9 0.02 8.18 14.45
N SER A 10 -0.31 7.51 15.56
CA SER A 10 -0.68 8.17 16.83
C SER A 10 -1.87 9.14 16.70
N LEU A 11 -2.90 8.75 15.96
CA LEU A 11 -4.13 9.53 15.79
C LEU A 11 -4.91 9.65 17.10
N LYS A 12 -5.40 10.86 17.42
CA LYS A 12 -6.25 11.13 18.58
C LYS A 12 -7.71 11.30 18.16
N PHE A 13 -8.50 10.24 18.26
CA PHE A 13 -9.95 10.25 18.04
C PHE A 13 -10.67 11.01 19.17
N LYS A 14 -11.85 11.58 18.90
CA LYS A 14 -12.64 12.33 19.91
C LYS A 14 -13.23 11.42 20.99
N TYR A 15 -13.59 10.20 20.62
CA TYR A 15 -14.26 9.18 21.39
C TYR A 15 -13.67 7.80 21.04
N ALA A 16 -14.02 6.78 21.82
CA ALA A 16 -13.71 5.40 21.47
C ALA A 16 -14.25 5.05 20.07
N LEU A 17 -13.53 4.20 19.34
CA LEU A 17 -13.98 3.69 18.05
C LEU A 17 -15.05 2.62 18.25
N ASP A 18 -16.04 2.62 17.37
CA ASP A 18 -17.12 1.64 17.33
C ASP A 18 -16.59 0.22 17.10
N PRO A 19 -17.34 -0.85 17.45
CA PRO A 19 -16.89 -2.22 17.23
C PRO A 19 -16.62 -2.56 15.74
N PRO A 20 -15.91 -3.66 15.47
CA PRO A 20 -15.74 -4.16 14.11
C PRO A 20 -17.08 -4.63 13.50
N PRO A 21 -17.23 -4.58 12.17
CA PRO A 21 -18.40 -5.12 11.50
C PRO A 21 -18.50 -6.64 11.65
N SER A 22 -19.72 -7.13 11.87
CA SER A 22 -20.01 -8.57 11.95
C SER A 22 -19.91 -9.26 10.59
N LYS A 23 -19.99 -8.51 9.50
CA LYS A 23 -19.82 -8.95 8.12
C LYS A 23 -19.13 -7.87 7.31
N VAL A 24 -18.22 -8.25 6.43
CA VAL A 24 -17.58 -7.35 5.45
C VAL A 24 -17.99 -7.80 4.05
N VAL A 25 -18.76 -6.95 3.39
CA VAL A 25 -19.25 -7.10 2.01
C VAL A 25 -18.35 -6.35 1.04
N TYR A 26 -17.82 -5.19 1.43
CA TYR A 26 -17.04 -4.34 0.53
C TYR A 26 -15.68 -3.91 1.11
N LEU A 27 -14.69 -3.83 0.23
CA LEU A 27 -13.43 -3.12 0.44
C LEU A 27 -13.44 -1.91 -0.50
N VAL A 28 -13.84 -0.76 0.02
CA VAL A 28 -14.12 0.44 -0.78
C VAL A 28 -12.87 1.29 -0.90
N GLN A 29 -12.47 1.62 -2.13
CA GLN A 29 -11.32 2.48 -2.41
C GLN A 29 -11.76 3.95 -2.51
N HIS A 30 -11.02 4.84 -1.85
CA HIS A 30 -11.30 6.28 -1.79
C HIS A 30 -10.08 7.11 -2.15
N HIS A 31 -10.28 8.25 -2.79
CA HIS A 31 -9.30 9.34 -2.75
C HIS A 31 -9.74 10.41 -1.75
N MET A 32 -8.85 11.34 -1.40
CA MET A 32 -9.23 12.46 -0.54
C MET A 32 -9.78 13.66 -1.30
N ALA A 33 -9.65 13.68 -2.64
CA ALA A 33 -9.92 14.86 -3.46
C ALA A 33 -9.13 16.09 -3.00
N HIS A 34 -7.94 15.87 -2.43
CA HIS A 34 -7.02 16.93 -2.01
C HIS A 34 -5.60 16.61 -2.47
N LYS A 35 -4.91 17.60 -3.02
CA LYS A 35 -3.64 17.40 -3.76
C LYS A 35 -2.47 16.95 -2.89
N THR A 36 -2.49 17.27 -1.60
CA THR A 36 -1.31 17.13 -0.72
C THR A 36 -1.59 16.56 0.67
N TRP A 37 -2.84 16.48 1.12
CA TRP A 37 -3.14 16.18 2.53
C TRP A 37 -2.81 14.74 2.86
N GLY A 38 -2.03 14.54 3.92
CA GLY A 38 -1.73 13.24 4.49
C GLY A 38 -2.77 12.83 5.54
N ILE A 39 -2.50 11.73 6.22
CA ILE A 39 -3.44 11.14 7.18
C ILE A 39 -3.81 12.11 8.33
N HIS A 40 -2.86 12.93 8.79
CA HIS A 40 -3.07 13.86 9.90
C HIS A 40 -4.00 15.00 9.51
N GLU A 41 -3.78 15.62 8.35
CA GLU A 41 -4.64 16.69 7.84
C GLU A 41 -6.07 16.17 7.60
N VAL A 42 -6.19 14.96 7.05
CA VAL A 42 -7.50 14.31 6.83
C VAL A 42 -8.20 14.00 8.15
N HIS A 43 -7.46 13.51 9.15
CA HIS A 43 -7.99 13.23 10.48
C HIS A 43 -8.52 14.49 11.15
N ASP A 44 -7.75 15.57 11.11
CA ASP A 44 -8.13 16.84 11.72
C ASP A 44 -9.27 17.54 10.96
N PHE A 45 -9.27 17.47 9.62
CA PHE A 45 -10.40 17.96 8.81
C PHE A 45 -11.70 17.22 9.14
N HIS A 46 -11.66 15.88 9.20
CA HIS A 46 -12.84 15.09 9.54
C HIS A 46 -13.34 15.39 10.96
N LYS A 47 -12.45 15.68 11.92
CA LYS A 47 -12.84 16.09 13.27
C LYS A 47 -13.42 17.49 13.33
N ASN A 48 -12.68 18.45 12.80
CA ASN A 48 -12.90 19.86 13.11
C ASN A 48 -13.90 20.48 12.14
N SER A 49 -13.92 20.03 10.89
CA SER A 49 -14.80 20.57 9.85
C SER A 49 -16.04 19.70 9.61
N ARG A 50 -15.93 18.37 9.70
CA ARG A 50 -17.09 17.46 9.53
C ARG A 50 -17.75 17.00 10.83
N GLY A 51 -17.15 17.33 11.98
CA GLY A 51 -17.68 16.93 13.28
C GLY A 51 -17.50 15.45 13.62
N TRP A 52 -16.83 14.65 12.78
CA TRP A 52 -16.66 13.21 12.97
C TRP A 52 -15.70 12.90 14.13
N ASN A 53 -15.65 11.63 14.51
CA ASN A 53 -14.76 11.14 15.57
C ASN A 53 -13.26 11.22 15.18
N GLY A 54 -12.94 11.34 13.89
CA GLY A 54 -11.60 11.18 13.33
C GLY A 54 -11.67 10.90 11.84
N ILE A 55 -10.52 10.54 11.26
CA ILE A 55 -10.45 9.98 9.91
C ILE A 55 -11.52 8.91 9.70
N GLY A 56 -12.27 8.98 8.59
CA GLY A 56 -13.33 8.01 8.28
C GLY A 56 -12.82 6.68 7.71
N TYR A 57 -11.60 6.67 7.17
CA TYR A 57 -11.01 5.49 6.53
C TYR A 57 -10.42 4.51 7.54
N ASN A 58 -10.57 3.22 7.26
CA ASN A 58 -9.98 2.13 8.03
C ASN A 58 -8.46 2.11 7.88
N TRP A 59 -8.00 2.28 6.65
CA TRP A 59 -6.58 2.41 6.30
C TRP A 59 -6.37 3.59 5.35
N TRP A 60 -5.15 4.08 5.33
CA TRP A 60 -4.73 5.18 4.47
C TRP A 60 -3.40 4.85 3.79
N ILE A 61 -3.27 5.18 2.50
CA ILE A 61 -2.05 4.92 1.72
C ILE A 61 -1.47 6.25 1.22
N GLY A 62 -0.28 6.58 1.70
CA GLY A 62 0.48 7.76 1.29
C GLY A 62 1.01 7.66 -0.15
N PHE A 63 1.46 8.77 -0.73
CA PHE A 63 2.04 8.77 -2.09
C PHE A 63 3.25 7.82 -2.23
N ASP A 64 3.99 7.63 -1.15
CA ASP A 64 5.15 6.74 -1.03
C ASP A 64 4.77 5.25 -0.84
N GLY A 65 3.47 4.94 -0.79
CA GLY A 65 2.95 3.61 -0.51
C GLY A 65 2.90 3.25 0.97
N THR A 66 3.31 4.12 1.90
CA THR A 66 3.21 3.80 3.31
C THR A 66 1.75 3.59 3.70
N ILE A 67 1.46 2.42 4.29
CA ILE A 67 0.12 2.05 4.77
C ILE A 67 0.01 2.46 6.23
N TYR A 68 -0.96 3.31 6.51
CA TYR A 68 -1.26 3.81 7.84
C TYR A 68 -2.57 3.22 8.36
N GLU A 69 -2.60 2.88 9.64
CA GLU A 69 -3.83 2.52 10.34
C GLU A 69 -4.63 3.80 10.63
N GLY A 70 -5.84 3.87 10.08
CA GLY A 70 -6.85 4.87 10.44
C GLY A 70 -7.74 4.30 11.54
N ARG A 71 -8.96 3.89 11.17
CA ARG A 71 -9.88 3.20 12.08
C ARG A 71 -9.59 1.70 12.23
N GLY A 72 -8.64 1.13 11.49
CA GLY A 72 -8.32 -0.30 11.56
C GLY A 72 -9.55 -1.17 11.29
N PHE A 73 -9.82 -2.15 12.13
CA PHE A 73 -10.96 -3.06 11.96
C PHE A 73 -12.31 -2.53 12.47
N HIS A 74 -12.38 -1.31 12.99
CA HIS A 74 -13.60 -0.70 13.52
C HIS A 74 -14.54 -0.20 12.39
N TYR A 75 -15.77 0.21 12.70
CA TYR A 75 -16.63 0.84 11.70
C TYR A 75 -15.99 2.06 11.05
N GLY A 76 -16.10 2.10 9.72
CA GLY A 76 -15.69 3.23 8.92
C GLY A 76 -16.66 4.42 8.98
N ALA A 77 -16.28 5.50 8.30
CA ALA A 77 -17.16 6.61 7.98
C ALA A 77 -16.83 7.12 6.56
N GLY A 78 -17.02 6.25 5.55
CA GLY A 78 -16.63 6.53 4.17
C GLY A 78 -17.79 6.54 3.17
N VAL A 79 -18.82 5.71 3.35
CA VAL A 79 -19.99 5.63 2.46
C VAL A 79 -21.25 5.51 3.31
N ASN A 80 -22.15 6.48 3.19
CA ASN A 80 -23.41 6.43 3.94
C ASN A 80 -24.22 5.18 3.56
N GLY A 81 -24.75 4.47 4.55
CA GLY A 81 -25.43 3.18 4.35
C GLY A 81 -24.52 1.95 4.28
N HIS A 82 -23.21 2.12 4.08
CA HIS A 82 -22.25 1.01 3.96
C HIS A 82 -21.11 1.02 5.01
N ASN A 83 -21.17 1.92 6.00
CA ASN A 83 -20.14 2.02 7.03
C ASN A 83 -20.05 0.79 7.96
N HIS A 84 -21.12 -0.02 8.03
CA HIS A 84 -21.22 -1.18 8.92
C HIS A 84 -21.04 -2.54 8.21
N ASP A 85 -20.87 -2.54 6.89
CA ASP A 85 -20.64 -3.73 6.09
C ASP A 85 -19.40 -3.61 5.18
N SER A 86 -18.57 -2.59 5.39
CA SER A 86 -17.40 -2.36 4.56
C SER A 86 -16.19 -1.86 5.33
N PHE A 87 -15.04 -2.01 4.71
CA PHE A 87 -13.85 -1.26 5.09
C PHE A 87 -13.46 -0.28 3.98
N HIS A 88 -13.00 0.89 4.39
CA HIS A 88 -12.68 2.00 3.50
C HIS A 88 -11.16 2.23 3.50
N ILE A 89 -10.56 2.17 2.32
CA ILE A 89 -9.13 2.41 2.11
C ILE A 89 -8.99 3.75 1.40
N GLY A 90 -8.48 4.75 2.12
CA GLY A 90 -8.20 6.08 1.57
C GLY A 90 -6.81 6.15 0.97
N TYR A 91 -6.68 6.91 -0.11
CA TYR A 91 -5.41 7.14 -0.80
C TYR A 91 -5.15 8.65 -0.85
N GLN A 92 -3.90 9.02 -0.55
CA GLN A 92 -3.44 10.40 -0.64
C GLN A 92 -3.47 10.88 -2.09
N GLY A 93 -4.10 12.04 -2.31
CA GLY A 93 -4.17 12.70 -3.61
C GLY A 93 -5.58 13.04 -4.08
N ASP A 94 -5.63 13.78 -5.18
CA ASP A 94 -6.83 14.06 -5.93
C ASP A 94 -6.75 13.41 -7.31
N PHE A 95 -7.18 12.15 -7.43
CA PHE A 95 -7.16 11.44 -8.71
C PHE A 95 -8.26 11.83 -9.70
N THR A 96 -8.97 12.94 -9.49
CA THR A 96 -9.64 13.62 -10.62
C THR A 96 -8.63 14.40 -11.47
N GLN A 97 -7.48 14.76 -10.88
CA GLN A 97 -6.45 15.62 -11.48
C GLN A 97 -5.03 15.02 -11.46
N GLN A 98 -4.74 14.09 -10.55
CA GLN A 98 -3.41 13.49 -10.35
C GLN A 98 -3.42 12.00 -10.70
N GLN A 99 -2.28 11.50 -11.16
CA GLN A 99 -2.07 10.06 -11.34
C GLN A 99 -1.78 9.38 -9.99
N MET A 100 -2.35 8.19 -9.80
CA MET A 100 -2.03 7.33 -8.68
C MET A 100 -0.64 6.72 -8.85
N THR A 101 0.19 6.76 -7.79
CA THR A 101 1.59 6.31 -7.89
C THR A 101 1.71 4.79 -7.94
N ASP A 102 2.81 4.27 -8.49
CA ASP A 102 3.10 2.84 -8.48
C ASP A 102 3.22 2.28 -7.05
N ALA A 103 3.80 3.07 -6.13
CA ALA A 103 3.93 2.69 -4.72
C ALA A 103 2.55 2.55 -4.04
N GLN A 104 1.60 3.44 -4.38
CA GLN A 104 0.22 3.33 -3.94
C GLN A 104 -0.47 2.09 -4.51
N ILE A 105 -0.23 1.75 -5.79
CA ILE A 105 -0.80 0.55 -6.42
C ILE A 105 -0.26 -0.72 -5.76
N ALA A 106 1.06 -0.84 -5.59
CA ALA A 106 1.67 -1.99 -4.94
C ALA A 106 1.13 -2.21 -3.52
N SER A 107 0.99 -1.12 -2.76
CA SER A 107 0.49 -1.15 -1.39
C SER A 107 -1.01 -1.42 -1.32
N GLY A 108 -1.78 -0.85 -2.26
CA GLY A 108 -3.21 -1.13 -2.42
C GLY A 108 -3.49 -2.59 -2.73
N ILE A 109 -2.72 -3.20 -3.64
CA ILE A 109 -2.81 -4.64 -3.94
C ILE A 109 -2.45 -5.47 -2.69
N ALA A 110 -1.37 -5.12 -1.99
CA ALA A 110 -0.95 -5.86 -0.79
C ALA A 110 -1.98 -5.80 0.34
N LEU A 111 -2.54 -4.61 0.61
CA LEU A 111 -3.54 -4.40 1.64
C LEU A 111 -4.85 -5.11 1.30
N ASN A 112 -5.36 -4.94 0.08
CA ASN A 112 -6.60 -5.62 -0.34
C ASN A 112 -6.44 -7.14 -0.33
N ALA A 113 -5.30 -7.69 -0.77
CA ALA A 113 -5.03 -9.14 -0.69
C ALA A 113 -5.03 -9.64 0.76
N TRP A 114 -4.40 -8.90 1.68
CA TRP A 114 -4.36 -9.24 3.09
C TRP A 114 -5.77 -9.23 3.72
N LEU A 115 -6.60 -8.25 3.36
CA LEU A 115 -7.99 -8.17 3.81
C LEU A 115 -8.85 -9.30 3.22
N LEU A 116 -8.70 -9.61 1.94
CA LEU A 116 -9.39 -10.74 1.29
C LEU A 116 -9.02 -12.09 1.92
N GLY A 117 -7.79 -12.25 2.41
CA GLY A 117 -7.41 -13.44 3.19
C GLY A 117 -8.26 -13.64 4.45
N LYS A 118 -8.80 -12.56 5.03
CA LYS A 118 -9.69 -12.59 6.20
C LYS A 118 -11.18 -12.51 5.82
N TYR A 119 -11.50 -11.84 4.72
CA TYR A 119 -12.86 -11.60 4.22
C TYR A 119 -12.95 -12.01 2.74
N PRO A 120 -12.89 -13.31 2.42
CA PRO A 120 -12.74 -13.79 1.04
C PRO A 120 -13.93 -13.49 0.13
N SER A 121 -15.11 -13.23 0.70
CA SER A 121 -16.32 -12.87 -0.05
C SER A 121 -16.47 -11.37 -0.28
N ALA A 122 -15.58 -10.53 0.27
CA ALA A 122 -15.67 -9.09 0.11
C ALA A 122 -15.35 -8.67 -1.34
N LYS A 123 -16.11 -7.70 -1.85
CA LYS A 123 -15.92 -7.13 -3.18
C LYS A 123 -15.07 -5.87 -3.09
N ILE A 124 -14.10 -5.73 -4.00
CA ILE A 124 -13.31 -4.51 -4.11
C ILE A 124 -13.98 -3.58 -5.09
N VAL A 125 -14.37 -2.41 -4.59
CA VAL A 125 -15.16 -1.43 -5.33
C VAL A 125 -14.63 -0.03 -5.11
N GLY A 126 -14.90 0.86 -6.05
CA GLY A 126 -14.76 2.29 -5.85
C GLY A 126 -15.96 2.87 -5.10
N HIS A 127 -15.83 4.10 -4.57
CA HIS A 127 -16.94 4.77 -3.89
C HIS A 127 -18.08 5.12 -4.87
N GLU A 128 -17.76 5.47 -6.11
CA GLU A 128 -18.69 5.70 -7.21
C GLU A 128 -19.60 4.50 -7.52
N GLU A 129 -19.16 3.28 -7.19
CA GLU A 129 -19.99 2.07 -7.38
C GLU A 129 -21.11 1.95 -6.33
N LEU A 130 -21.02 2.71 -5.21
CA LEU A 130 -21.97 2.66 -4.10
C LEU A 130 -22.71 3.98 -3.86
N ALA A 131 -22.27 5.09 -4.46
CA ALA A 131 -22.86 6.40 -4.28
C ALA A 131 -22.64 7.29 -5.51
N SER A 132 -23.46 8.35 -5.65
CA SER A 132 -23.24 9.37 -6.68
C SER A 132 -22.07 10.29 -6.29
N THR A 133 -20.87 9.94 -6.73
CA THR A 133 -19.63 10.65 -6.44
C THR A 133 -18.59 10.42 -7.54
N ALA A 134 -17.62 11.32 -7.66
CA ALA A 134 -16.46 11.14 -8.55
C ALA A 134 -15.33 10.31 -7.91
N CYS A 135 -15.38 10.07 -6.61
CA CYS A 135 -14.38 9.30 -5.86
C CYS A 135 -14.37 7.83 -6.29
N PRO A 136 -13.20 7.18 -6.50
CA PRO A 136 -11.85 7.62 -6.16
C PRO A 136 -11.15 8.45 -7.25
N GLY A 137 -11.86 8.85 -8.31
CA GLY A 137 -11.34 9.73 -9.35
C GLY A 137 -10.92 8.97 -10.61
N ARG A 138 -11.07 9.62 -11.77
CA ARG A 138 -10.83 9.03 -13.09
C ARG A 138 -9.39 8.53 -13.34
N TYR A 139 -8.42 9.01 -12.59
CA TYR A 139 -7.01 8.59 -12.67
C TYR A 139 -6.62 7.63 -11.54
N PHE A 140 -7.58 7.16 -10.74
CA PHE A 140 -7.35 6.04 -9.84
C PHE A 140 -7.23 4.76 -10.68
N ARG A 141 -6.15 4.00 -10.47
CA ARG A 141 -5.81 2.83 -11.29
C ARG A 141 -6.55 1.57 -10.79
N MET A 142 -7.89 1.60 -10.77
CA MET A 142 -8.73 0.52 -10.23
C MET A 142 -8.53 -0.81 -10.98
N ASP A 143 -8.46 -0.77 -12.32
CA ASP A 143 -8.28 -1.97 -13.14
C ASP A 143 -6.96 -2.67 -12.84
N GLU A 144 -5.89 -1.91 -12.69
CA GLU A 144 -4.58 -2.44 -12.35
C GLU A 144 -4.52 -3.01 -10.94
N LEU A 145 -5.20 -2.36 -9.98
CA LEU A 145 -5.37 -2.88 -8.63
C LEU A 145 -6.09 -4.25 -8.65
N LYS A 146 -7.22 -4.35 -9.38
CA LYS A 146 -7.97 -5.61 -9.52
C LYS A 146 -7.17 -6.68 -10.26
N GLN A 147 -6.45 -6.34 -11.32
CA GLN A 147 -5.58 -7.26 -12.05
C GLN A 147 -4.42 -7.79 -11.19
N GLY A 148 -3.79 -6.92 -10.39
CA GLY A 148 -2.71 -7.31 -9.48
C GLY A 148 -3.16 -8.32 -8.42
N LEU A 149 -4.42 -8.26 -8.01
CA LEU A 149 -5.02 -9.22 -7.08
C LEU A 149 -5.32 -10.56 -7.74
N SER A 150 -5.77 -10.56 -8.99
CA SER A 150 -5.96 -11.80 -9.77
C SER A 150 -4.64 -12.53 -10.02
N ARG A 151 -3.56 -11.78 -10.28
CA ARG A 151 -2.20 -12.35 -10.38
C ARG A 151 -1.74 -12.95 -9.06
N LYS A 152 -1.86 -12.21 -7.94
CA LYS A 152 -1.59 -12.78 -6.60
C LYS A 152 -2.49 -13.97 -6.24
N GLY A 153 -3.73 -13.99 -6.73
CA GLY A 153 -4.65 -15.10 -6.58
C GLY A 153 -4.18 -16.35 -7.33
N ALA A 154 -3.60 -16.17 -8.52
CA ALA A 154 -2.92 -17.22 -9.30
C ALA A 154 -1.57 -17.64 -8.69
N ASP A 155 -0.85 -16.70 -8.05
CA ASP A 155 0.43 -16.93 -7.37
C ASP A 155 0.29 -17.56 -5.97
N ASN A 156 -0.90 -18.09 -5.61
CA ASN A 156 -1.04 -19.03 -4.49
C ASN A 156 -0.38 -20.39 -4.77
N VAL A 157 0.25 -20.56 -5.93
CA VAL A 157 1.31 -21.55 -6.15
C VAL A 157 2.63 -20.93 -5.69
N LYS A 158 2.98 -21.16 -4.41
CA LYS A 158 4.28 -20.90 -3.78
C LYS A 158 4.91 -19.53 -4.09
N GLN A 159 4.80 -18.64 -3.10
CA GLN A 159 5.64 -17.44 -2.99
C GLN A 159 7.11 -17.84 -2.70
N ASP A 160 7.76 -18.47 -3.67
CA ASP A 160 9.20 -18.73 -3.64
C ASP A 160 9.91 -17.48 -4.18
N SER A 161 10.98 -17.06 -3.50
CA SER A 161 11.89 -16.05 -4.03
C SER A 161 12.39 -16.53 -5.39
N GLU A 162 11.95 -15.90 -6.48
CA GLU A 162 12.40 -16.29 -7.80
C GLU A 162 13.87 -15.88 -7.94
N LYS A 163 14.70 -16.86 -8.32
CA LYS A 163 16.10 -16.61 -8.67
C LYS A 163 16.13 -15.86 -9.99
N VAL A 164 16.86 -14.75 -10.01
CA VAL A 164 17.08 -13.94 -11.20
C VAL A 164 18.51 -14.10 -11.66
N ASN A 165 18.71 -14.40 -12.94
CA ASN A 165 20.04 -14.40 -13.52
C ASN A 165 20.58 -12.97 -13.58
N VAL A 166 21.78 -12.75 -13.04
CA VAL A 166 22.44 -11.44 -13.04
C VAL A 166 23.68 -11.51 -13.92
N ILE A 167 23.78 -10.59 -14.88
CA ILE A 167 24.88 -10.52 -15.84
C ILE A 167 25.58 -9.18 -15.67
N VAL A 168 26.90 -9.20 -15.46
CA VAL A 168 27.75 -8.01 -15.38
C VAL A 168 28.88 -8.18 -16.40
N ASN A 169 29.06 -7.19 -17.28
CA ASN A 169 30.06 -7.24 -18.36
C ASN A 169 30.00 -8.52 -19.21
N GLY A 170 28.79 -8.99 -19.51
CA GLY A 170 28.57 -10.22 -20.31
C GLY A 170 28.80 -11.54 -19.56
N LYS A 171 29.22 -11.51 -18.29
CA LYS A 171 29.43 -12.70 -17.46
C LYS A 171 28.30 -12.84 -16.42
N GLN A 172 27.71 -14.03 -16.34
CA GLN A 172 26.76 -14.34 -15.26
C GLN A 172 27.50 -14.38 -13.91
N ILE A 173 26.94 -13.67 -12.93
CA ILE A 173 27.39 -13.67 -11.54
C ILE A 173 26.35 -14.41 -10.66
N LYS A 174 26.55 -14.39 -9.34
CA LYS A 174 25.62 -15.02 -8.40
C LYS A 174 24.20 -14.49 -8.61
N ASP A 175 23.24 -15.41 -8.65
CA ASP A 175 21.83 -15.10 -8.84
C ASP A 175 21.34 -14.02 -7.87
N GLY A 176 20.54 -13.10 -8.42
CA GLY A 176 19.74 -12.17 -7.66
C GLY A 176 18.43 -12.82 -7.20
N LYS A 177 17.65 -12.04 -6.47
CA LYS A 177 16.30 -12.44 -6.04
C LYS A 177 15.31 -11.37 -6.46
N LEU A 178 14.19 -11.80 -7.04
CA LEU A 178 13.04 -10.93 -7.22
C LEU A 178 12.16 -11.01 -5.99
N GLU A 179 12.01 -9.91 -5.27
CA GLU A 179 11.14 -9.82 -4.10
C GLU A 179 10.26 -8.57 -4.21
N ASN A 180 8.94 -8.78 -4.30
CA ASN A 180 7.94 -7.71 -4.41
C ASN A 180 8.21 -6.71 -5.54
N GLY A 181 8.63 -7.19 -6.72
CA GLY A 181 8.94 -6.34 -7.88
C GLY A 181 10.28 -5.60 -7.80
N VAL A 182 11.04 -5.80 -6.72
CA VAL A 182 12.41 -5.28 -6.58
C VAL A 182 13.40 -6.41 -6.79
N THR A 183 14.36 -6.19 -7.68
CA THR A 183 15.47 -7.14 -7.89
C THR A 183 16.60 -6.82 -6.92
N TYR A 184 16.83 -7.73 -5.97
CA TYR A 184 17.96 -7.68 -5.06
C TYR A 184 19.14 -8.44 -5.64
N VAL A 185 20.28 -7.76 -5.76
CA VAL A 185 21.50 -8.35 -6.29
C VAL A 185 22.57 -8.41 -5.20
N PRO A 186 23.36 -9.50 -5.09
CA PRO A 186 24.43 -9.58 -4.11
C PRO A 186 25.51 -8.50 -4.36
N LEU A 187 25.54 -7.47 -3.52
CA LEU A 187 26.45 -6.32 -3.64
C LEU A 187 27.92 -6.73 -3.84
N ARG A 188 28.38 -7.77 -3.12
CA ARG A 188 29.74 -8.28 -3.25
C ARG A 188 30.03 -8.87 -4.64
N ALA A 189 29.11 -9.68 -5.16
CA ALA A 189 29.28 -10.29 -6.48
C ALA A 189 29.32 -9.24 -7.59
N VAL A 190 28.51 -8.18 -7.45
CA VAL A 190 28.54 -7.02 -8.36
C VAL A 190 29.85 -6.26 -8.23
N GLY A 191 30.29 -5.96 -7.00
CA GLY A 191 31.53 -5.22 -6.80
C GLY A 191 32.76 -5.95 -7.31
N ASP A 192 32.87 -7.27 -7.06
CA ASP A 192 33.97 -8.09 -7.58
C ASP A 192 33.96 -8.10 -9.13
N ALA A 193 32.78 -8.20 -9.76
CA ALA A 193 32.66 -8.21 -11.22
C ALA A 193 32.94 -6.84 -11.87
N LEU A 194 32.71 -5.75 -11.14
CA LEU A 194 33.01 -4.38 -11.57
C LEU A 194 34.44 -3.94 -11.21
N GLY A 195 35.21 -4.75 -10.48
CA GLY A 195 36.52 -4.35 -9.95
C GLY A 195 36.43 -3.22 -8.91
N ALA A 196 35.26 -3.05 -8.28
CA ALA A 196 35.00 -2.01 -7.30
C ALA A 196 35.47 -2.42 -5.90
N LYS A 197 35.91 -1.43 -5.12
CA LYS A 197 36.27 -1.64 -3.71
C LYS A 197 35.00 -1.64 -2.86
N ILE A 198 34.77 -2.73 -2.13
CA ILE A 198 33.61 -2.88 -1.25
C ILE A 198 34.01 -2.55 0.19
N GLY A 199 33.27 -1.65 0.82
CA GLY A 199 33.41 -1.31 2.24
C GLY A 199 32.22 -1.80 3.07
N TRP A 200 32.46 -2.10 4.34
CA TRP A 200 31.43 -2.35 5.34
C TRP A 200 31.71 -1.55 6.61
N ASN A 201 30.81 -0.65 6.97
CA ASN A 201 30.84 0.05 8.24
C ASN A 201 29.90 -0.65 9.23
N LYS A 202 30.47 -1.29 10.25
CA LYS A 202 29.70 -2.00 11.29
C LYS A 202 28.86 -1.07 12.18
N GLY A 203 29.34 0.14 12.45
CA GLY A 203 28.65 1.10 13.32
C GLY A 203 27.38 1.65 12.69
N THR A 204 27.45 1.99 11.40
CA THR A 204 26.29 2.54 10.66
C THR A 204 25.50 1.47 9.89
N LYS A 205 25.98 0.23 9.86
CA LYS A 205 25.45 -0.87 9.03
C LYS A 205 25.36 -0.49 7.55
N THR A 206 26.35 0.27 7.07
CA THR A 206 26.40 0.76 5.68
C THR A 206 27.41 -0.05 4.89
N ALA A 207 26.99 -0.57 3.75
CA ALA A 207 27.91 -1.08 2.74
C ALA A 207 28.19 0.02 1.72
N THR A 208 29.45 0.15 1.29
CA THR A 208 29.86 1.09 0.24
C THR A 208 30.45 0.34 -0.94
N LEU A 209 30.25 0.89 -2.12
CA LEU A 209 30.83 0.41 -3.37
C LEU A 209 31.55 1.58 -4.02
N ASP A 210 32.87 1.48 -4.16
CA ASP A 210 33.72 2.52 -4.71
C ASP A 210 34.36 2.01 -6.00
N THR A 211 33.84 2.48 -7.13
CA THR A 211 34.38 2.16 -8.45
C THR A 211 35.56 3.07 -8.73
N LYS A 212 36.75 2.52 -8.98
CA LYS A 212 37.82 3.31 -9.60
C LYS A 212 37.32 3.69 -10.99
N VAL A 213 37.07 4.99 -11.21
CA VAL A 213 36.85 5.58 -12.53
C VAL A 213 38.15 5.47 -13.32
#